data_AF-A0A2D7VZE8-F1
#
_entry.id   AF-A0A2D7VZE8-F1
#
_cell.length_a   1.000
_cell.length_b   1.000
_cell.length_c   1.000
_cell.angle_alpha   90.00
_cell.angle_beta   90.00
_cell.angle_gamma   90.00
#
_symmetry.space_group_name_H-M   'P 1'
#
loop_
_entity.id
_entity.type
_entity.pdbx_description
1 polymer ?
#
loop_
_entity_poly.entity_id
_entity_poly.type
_entity_poly.pdbx_seq_one_letter_code
_entity_poly.pdbx_strand_id
1 'polypeptide(L)'
;MIQNQKNGTSFRKQKLDPDINGMAGEIAVAKYFNRFPDFSVGPHRRGYDLIISGRKVDVKTTSYDPGYLQCKLHKKLEDADIYLLVTADLPHYTIQGGATAQDLLRKTNIKDTGYGQFYTLEQFQLKSVQQLWRNRYAQPK
;
A
#
# COMPACT_ATOMS: atom_id res chain seq x y z
N MET A 1 13.18 -42.32 -10.73
CA MET A 1 12.53 -41.01 -10.91
C MET A 1 12.72 -40.19 -9.64
N ILE A 2 13.56 -39.15 -9.62
CA ILE A 2 13.28 -37.85 -8.97
C ILE A 2 14.10 -36.81 -9.75
N GLN A 3 13.40 -35.99 -10.51
CA GLN A 3 13.88 -34.87 -11.29
C GLN A 3 13.48 -33.62 -10.52
N ASN A 4 14.41 -32.96 -9.82
CA ASN A 4 14.29 -31.54 -9.44
C ASN A 4 15.57 -31.07 -8.75
N GLN A 5 16.47 -30.45 -9.53
CA GLN A 5 17.34 -29.34 -9.11
C GLN A 5 18.20 -28.81 -10.29
N LYS A 6 17.68 -28.90 -11.52
CA LYS A 6 18.21 -28.12 -12.66
C LYS A 6 17.26 -26.97 -12.94
N ASN A 7 17.22 -25.99 -12.06
CA ASN A 7 16.79 -24.64 -12.37
C ASN A 7 17.57 -23.72 -11.42
N GLY A 8 18.54 -23.01 -11.97
CA GLY A 8 19.36 -22.05 -11.23
C GLY A 8 18.47 -20.96 -10.65
N THR A 9 18.17 -21.04 -9.36
CA THR A 9 17.65 -19.92 -8.60
C THR A 9 18.82 -19.01 -8.30
N SER A 10 18.85 -17.85 -8.97
CA SER A 10 19.62 -16.69 -8.51
C SER A 10 19.21 -16.42 -7.06
N PHE A 11 20.03 -16.83 -6.10
CA PHE A 11 19.86 -16.45 -4.70
C PHE A 11 20.22 -14.97 -4.58
N ARG A 12 19.31 -14.09 -5.01
CA ARG A 12 19.32 -12.71 -4.56
C ARG A 12 18.98 -12.78 -3.08
N LYS A 13 19.93 -12.39 -2.22
CA LYS A 13 19.73 -12.33 -0.76
C LYS A 13 18.45 -11.51 -0.50
N GLN A 14 17.35 -12.17 -0.15
CA GLN A 14 16.09 -11.49 0.16
C GLN A 14 16.35 -10.62 1.37
N LYS A 15 16.20 -9.30 1.20
CA LYS A 15 16.16 -8.39 2.34
C LYS A 15 14.80 -8.62 2.99
N LEU A 16 14.79 -9.09 4.23
CA LEU A 16 13.55 -9.34 4.98
C LEU A 16 12.93 -8.03 5.48
N ASP A 17 13.74 -6.98 5.63
CA ASP A 17 13.32 -5.70 6.22
C ASP A 17 12.12 -5.04 5.50
N PRO A 18 12.05 -5.00 4.15
CA PRO A 18 10.89 -4.44 3.45
C PRO A 18 9.61 -5.24 3.67
N ASP A 19 9.69 -6.57 3.75
CA ASP A 19 8.52 -7.43 3.98
C ASP A 19 8.02 -7.27 5.42
N ILE A 20 8.94 -7.20 6.39
CA ILE A 20 8.64 -6.92 7.80
C ILE A 20 7.98 -5.55 7.93
N ASN A 21 8.54 -4.51 7.30
CA ASN A 21 7.98 -3.17 7.32
C ASN A 21 6.63 -3.09 6.61
N GLY A 22 6.45 -3.82 5.50
CA GLY A 22 5.16 -3.93 4.81
C GLY A 22 4.08 -4.43 5.75
N MET A 23 4.30 -5.62 6.33
CA MET A 23 3.36 -6.23 7.27
C MET A 23 3.10 -5.36 8.51
N ALA A 24 4.15 -4.79 9.11
CA ALA A 24 4.01 -3.95 10.29
C ALA A 24 3.24 -2.65 10.00
N GLY A 25 3.40 -2.07 8.81
CA GLY A 25 2.61 -0.93 8.37
C GLY A 25 1.12 -1.28 8.20
N GLU A 26 0.81 -2.43 7.62
CA GLU A 26 -0.57 -2.93 7.51
C GLU A 26 -1.21 -3.13 8.90
N ILE A 27 -0.47 -3.71 9.86
CA ILE A 27 -0.90 -3.86 11.26
C ILE A 27 -1.14 -2.49 11.91
N ALA A 28 -0.25 -1.52 11.70
CA ALA A 28 -0.38 -0.18 12.25
C ALA A 28 -1.67 0.51 11.74
N VAL A 29 -1.97 0.39 10.45
CA VAL A 29 -3.21 0.90 9.86
C VAL A 29 -4.43 0.16 10.42
N ALA A 30 -4.40 -1.17 10.50
CA ALA A 30 -5.48 -1.97 11.09
C ALA A 30 -5.78 -1.50 12.54
N LYS A 31 -4.73 -1.32 13.35
CA LYS A 31 -4.84 -0.82 14.73
C LYS A 31 -5.44 0.59 14.79
N TYR A 32 -5.00 1.51 13.93
CA TYR A 32 -5.55 2.87 13.88
C TYR A 32 -7.07 2.87 13.64
N PHE A 33 -7.57 1.98 12.79
CA PHE A 33 -9.00 1.85 12.51
C PHE A 33 -9.75 0.91 13.46
N ASN A 34 -9.10 0.46 14.55
CA ASN A 34 -9.64 -0.52 15.49
C ASN A 34 -10.15 -1.80 14.78
N ARG A 35 -9.36 -2.31 13.84
CA ARG A 35 -9.59 -3.57 13.11
C ARG A 35 -8.51 -4.58 13.44
N PHE A 36 -8.88 -5.86 13.35
CA PHE A 36 -7.92 -6.95 13.43
C PHE A 36 -7.26 -7.14 12.05
N PRO A 37 -5.93 -7.27 11.97
CA PRO A 37 -5.24 -7.54 10.70
C PRO A 37 -5.61 -8.93 10.16
N ASP A 38 -5.56 -9.10 8.84
CA ASP A 38 -5.71 -10.40 8.20
C ASP A 38 -4.35 -11.11 8.20
N PHE A 39 -4.27 -12.28 8.83
CA PHE A 39 -3.05 -13.10 8.87
C PHE A 39 -3.08 -14.26 7.88
N SER A 40 -4.00 -14.24 6.91
CA SER A 40 -4.12 -15.28 5.89
C SER A 40 -2.88 -15.31 5.01
N VAL A 41 -2.06 -16.36 5.14
CA VAL A 41 -0.85 -16.55 4.32
C VAL A 41 -1.21 -17.32 3.05
N GLY A 42 -0.93 -16.73 1.88
CA GLY A 42 -1.12 -17.36 0.58
C GLY A 42 -0.99 -16.34 -0.55
N PRO A 43 -0.91 -16.76 -1.82
CA PRO A 43 -0.88 -15.83 -2.95
C PRO A 43 -2.14 -14.97 -2.96
N HIS A 44 -2.04 -13.78 -2.37
CA HIS A 44 -3.10 -12.79 -2.37
C HIS A 44 -3.19 -12.20 -3.76
N ARG A 45 -4.08 -12.79 -4.58
CA ARG A 45 -4.54 -12.18 -5.83
C ARG A 45 -5.40 -10.94 -5.59
N ARG A 46 -5.64 -10.60 -4.32
CA ARG A 46 -6.43 -9.45 -3.89
C ARG A 46 -5.52 -8.23 -3.95
N GLY A 47 -5.91 -7.22 -4.73
CA GLY A 47 -5.12 -6.02 -4.96
C GLY A 47 -5.09 -5.01 -3.81
N TYR A 48 -5.45 -5.42 -2.60
CA TYR A 48 -5.60 -4.61 -1.38
C TYR A 48 -5.23 -5.43 -0.14
N ASP A 49 -4.94 -4.72 0.96
CA ASP A 49 -4.46 -5.32 2.21
C ASP A 49 -5.58 -5.40 3.26
N LEU A 50 -6.46 -4.38 3.31
CA LEU A 50 -7.51 -4.26 4.34
C LEU A 50 -8.87 -3.92 3.74
N ILE A 51 -9.96 -4.27 4.44
CA ILE A 51 -11.30 -3.71 4.19
C ILE A 51 -11.75 -2.87 5.40
N ILE A 52 -11.95 -1.58 5.18
CA ILE A 52 -12.31 -0.62 6.23
C ILE A 52 -13.61 0.06 5.85
N SER A 53 -14.66 -0.16 6.65
CA SER A 53 -16.00 0.39 6.40
C SER A 53 -16.50 0.16 4.96
N GLY A 54 -16.21 -1.02 4.39
CA GLY A 54 -16.62 -1.43 3.04
C GLY A 54 -15.69 -0.97 1.91
N ARG A 55 -14.57 -0.31 2.22
CA ARG A 55 -13.58 0.14 1.22
C ARG A 55 -12.33 -0.71 1.27
N LYS A 56 -11.83 -1.10 0.11
CA LYS A 56 -10.55 -1.79 -0.07
C LYS A 56 -9.41 -0.79 0.11
N VAL A 57 -8.46 -1.09 0.98
CA VAL A 57 -7.31 -0.23 1.29
C VAL A 57 -6.02 -0.96 0.98
N ASP A 58 -5.13 -0.32 0.24
CA ASP A 58 -3.77 -0.77 -0.03
C ASP A 58 -2.79 0.16 0.72
N VAL A 59 -1.95 -0.41 1.55
CA VAL A 59 -0.97 0.26 2.40
C VAL A 59 0.38 0.20 1.72
N LYS A 60 1.07 1.35 1.69
CA LYS A 60 2.40 1.48 1.15
C LYS A 60 3.31 1.98 2.26
N THR A 61 4.22 1.12 2.68
CA THR A 61 5.16 1.41 3.76
C THR A 61 6.54 1.76 3.21
N THR A 62 7.19 2.76 3.80
CA THR A 62 8.53 3.21 3.44
C THR A 62 9.30 3.67 4.67
N SER A 63 10.63 3.52 4.67
CA SER A 63 11.50 4.10 5.71
C SER A 63 11.95 5.54 5.37
N TYR A 64 11.58 6.05 4.20
CA TYR A 64 11.92 7.43 3.78
C TYR A 64 10.86 8.43 4.28
N ASP A 65 11.32 9.54 4.86
CA ASP A 65 10.49 10.67 5.28
C ASP A 65 11.16 12.00 4.82
N PRO A 66 10.57 12.75 3.87
CA PRO A 66 9.28 12.49 3.24
C PRO A 66 9.31 11.28 2.30
N GLY A 67 8.19 10.55 2.27
CA GLY A 67 7.99 9.39 1.41
C GLY A 67 7.12 9.68 0.19
N TYR A 68 7.19 8.80 -0.81
CA TYR A 68 6.27 8.82 -1.95
C TYR A 68 5.18 7.76 -1.78
N LEU A 69 3.94 8.12 -2.11
CA LEU A 69 2.89 7.13 -2.30
C LEU A 69 2.98 6.58 -3.73
N GLN A 70 3.45 5.34 -3.87
CA GLN A 70 3.70 4.72 -5.17
C GLN A 70 2.81 3.50 -5.45
N CYS A 71 2.40 3.38 -6.70
CA CYS A 71 1.61 2.25 -7.19
C CYS A 71 2.08 1.80 -8.59
N LYS A 72 2.12 0.49 -8.83
CA LYS A 72 2.55 -0.09 -10.12
C LYS A 72 1.57 0.27 -11.24
N LEU A 73 2.07 0.47 -12.45
CA LEU A 73 1.24 0.89 -13.59
C LEU A 73 0.15 -0.11 -14.02
N HIS A 74 0.27 -1.39 -13.65
CA HIS A 74 -0.73 -2.42 -13.97
C HIS A 74 -1.91 -2.47 -13.00
N LYS A 75 -1.86 -1.71 -11.90
CA LYS A 75 -2.96 -1.64 -10.92
C LYS A 75 -4.15 -0.92 -11.53
N LYS A 76 -5.34 -1.40 -11.19
CA LYS A 76 -6.62 -0.92 -11.70
C LYS A 76 -7.44 -0.28 -10.59
N LEU A 77 -8.45 0.51 -10.98
CA LEU A 77 -9.36 1.16 -10.04
C LEU A 77 -10.13 0.17 -9.16
N GLU A 78 -10.38 -1.05 -9.63
CA GLU A 78 -11.07 -2.09 -8.85
C GLU A 78 -10.19 -2.81 -7.79
N ASP A 79 -8.86 -2.65 -7.87
CA ASP A 79 -7.92 -3.36 -7.00
C ASP A 79 -7.99 -2.84 -5.55
N ALA A 80 -8.05 -1.52 -5.38
CA ALA A 80 -8.23 -0.85 -4.09
C ALA A 80 -8.98 0.47 -4.29
N ASP A 81 -9.72 0.92 -3.27
CA ASP A 81 -10.42 2.22 -3.29
C ASP A 81 -9.56 3.36 -2.75
N ILE A 82 -8.65 3.04 -1.83
CA ILE A 82 -7.78 3.97 -1.12
C ILE A 82 -6.37 3.39 -1.05
N TYR A 83 -5.38 4.26 -1.24
CA TYR A 83 -3.98 3.98 -0.99
C TYR A 83 -3.49 4.86 0.16
N LEU A 84 -2.87 4.25 1.17
CA LEU A 84 -2.31 4.95 2.34
C LEU A 84 -0.78 4.90 2.32
N LEU A 85 -0.14 6.00 2.69
CA LEU A 85 1.31 6.07 2.91
C LEU A 85 1.60 5.96 4.41
N VAL A 86 2.47 5.02 4.76
CA VAL A 86 3.00 4.85 6.11
C VAL A 86 4.52 5.02 6.08
N THR A 87 5.04 5.92 6.92
CA THR A 87 6.49 5.96 7.19
C THR A 87 6.80 5.06 8.39
N ALA A 88 7.89 4.32 8.29
CA ALA A 88 8.28 3.30 9.25
C ALA A 88 9.69 3.56 9.80
N ASP A 89 9.77 3.65 11.12
CA ASP A 89 11.00 3.61 11.90
C ASP A 89 10.76 2.70 13.10
N LEU A 90 10.97 1.39 12.91
CA LEU A 90 10.59 0.34 13.86
C LEU A 90 11.00 0.71 15.30
N PRO A 91 10.07 0.71 16.28
CA PRO A 91 8.68 0.21 16.23
C PRO A 91 7.61 1.28 15.91
N HIS A 92 8.01 2.47 15.49
CA HIS A 92 7.12 3.61 15.23
C HIS A 92 6.65 3.64 13.77
N TYR A 93 5.35 3.84 13.58
CA TYR A 93 4.72 3.92 12.27
C TYR A 93 3.79 5.12 12.24
N THR A 94 3.97 5.99 11.24
CA THR A 94 3.17 7.21 11.07
C THR A 94 2.37 7.13 9.79
N ILE A 95 1.05 7.23 9.89
CA ILE A 95 0.17 7.33 8.73
C ILE A 95 0.22 8.78 8.23
N GLN A 96 0.93 8.99 7.12
CA GLN A 96 1.13 10.33 6.55
C GLN A 96 -0.12 10.87 5.83
N GLY A 97 -1.02 9.98 5.44
CA GLY A 97 -2.22 10.30 4.66
C GLY A 97 -2.39 9.32 3.51
N GLY A 98 -3.14 9.72 2.50
CA GLY A 98 -3.31 8.89 1.32
C GLY A 98 -4.07 9.55 0.18
N ALA A 99 -4.47 8.73 -0.78
CA ALA A 99 -5.23 9.15 -1.96
C ALA A 99 -6.28 8.10 -2.32
N THR A 100 -7.34 8.51 -3.02
CA THR A 100 -8.23 7.53 -3.67
C THR A 100 -7.55 6.93 -4.88
N ALA A 101 -7.99 5.76 -5.32
CA ALA A 101 -7.50 5.17 -6.56
C ALA A 101 -7.69 6.10 -7.76
N GLN A 102 -8.81 6.83 -7.81
CA GLN A 102 -9.11 7.80 -8.88
C GLN A 102 -8.15 9.00 -8.88
N ASP A 103 -7.61 9.37 -7.72
CA ASP A 103 -6.63 10.45 -7.61
C ASP A 103 -5.22 9.98 -7.91
N LEU A 104 -4.83 8.78 -7.45
CA LEU A 104 -3.48 8.23 -7.62
C LEU A 104 -3.24 7.70 -9.03
N LEU A 105 -4.15 6.89 -9.58
CA LEU A 105 -3.97 6.16 -10.85
C LEU A 105 -4.25 7.04 -12.08
N ARG A 106 -3.66 8.25 -12.11
CA ARG A 106 -3.76 9.20 -13.23
C ARG A 106 -2.46 9.22 -14.01
N LYS A 107 -2.56 9.34 -15.34
CA LYS A 107 -1.37 9.44 -16.22
C LYS A 107 -0.42 10.58 -15.83
N THR A 108 -0.98 11.69 -15.33
CA THR A 108 -0.21 12.85 -14.83
C THR A 108 0.67 12.54 -13.61
N ASN A 109 0.37 11.45 -12.90
CA ASN A 109 1.13 11.03 -11.73
C ASN A 109 2.20 9.99 -12.09
N ILE A 110 2.35 9.62 -13.37
CA ILE A 110 3.39 8.68 -13.78
C ILE A 110 4.74 9.39 -13.69
N LYS A 111 5.59 8.92 -12.79
CA LYS A 111 6.96 9.42 -12.58
C LYS A 111 7.93 8.23 -12.54
N ASP A 112 9.15 8.45 -13.00
CA ASP A 112 10.27 7.52 -12.77
C ASP A 112 11.16 8.09 -11.67
N THR A 113 11.28 7.35 -10.57
CA THR A 113 12.09 7.73 -9.40
C THR A 113 13.42 6.99 -9.35
N GLY A 114 13.89 6.45 -10.48
CA GLY A 114 15.15 5.70 -10.61
C GLY A 114 14.98 4.17 -10.55
N TYR A 115 13.75 3.68 -10.36
CA TYR A 115 13.42 2.25 -10.27
C TYR A 115 12.36 1.82 -11.30
N GLY A 116 12.11 2.67 -12.30
CA GLY A 116 11.07 2.49 -13.31
C GLY A 116 9.85 3.37 -13.05
N GLN A 117 8.86 3.25 -13.94
CA GLN A 117 7.68 4.10 -13.91
C GLN A 117 6.62 3.61 -12.92
N PHE A 118 6.14 4.52 -12.08
CA PHE A 118 5.06 4.29 -11.12
C PHE A 118 4.09 5.48 -11.11
N TYR A 119 2.83 5.21 -10.75
CA TYR A 119 1.97 6.28 -10.26
C TYR A 119 2.52 6.76 -8.92
N THR A 120 2.83 8.04 -8.82
CA THR A 120 3.57 8.62 -7.70
C THR A 120 2.93 9.92 -7.25
N LEU A 121 2.60 10.01 -5.96
CA LEU A 121 2.24 11.25 -5.29
C LEU A 121 3.24 11.57 -4.19
N GLU A 122 3.52 12.85 -4.02
CA GLU A 122 4.34 13.38 -2.94
C GLU A 122 3.51 13.55 -1.68
N GLN A 123 4.15 13.50 -0.50
CA GLN A 123 3.48 13.54 0.79
C GLN A 123 2.55 14.76 0.97
N PHE A 124 2.94 15.93 0.46
CA PHE A 124 2.10 17.14 0.54
C PHE A 124 0.83 17.07 -0.33
N GLN A 125 0.78 16.18 -1.31
CA GLN A 125 -0.38 15.97 -2.18
C GLN A 125 -1.42 15.03 -1.54
N LEU A 126 -1.07 14.42 -0.40
CA LEU A 126 -1.92 13.43 0.26
C LEU A 126 -3.05 14.11 1.03
N LYS A 127 -4.20 13.45 1.01
CA LYS A 127 -5.34 13.79 1.83
C LYS A 127 -5.14 13.21 3.22
N SER A 128 -5.60 13.93 4.24
CA SER A 128 -5.65 13.38 5.59
C SER A 128 -6.59 12.17 5.64
N VAL A 129 -6.36 11.27 6.60
CA VAL A 129 -7.22 10.10 6.79
C VAL A 129 -8.69 10.52 7.00
N GLN A 130 -8.93 11.60 7.73
CA GLN A 130 -10.29 12.12 7.93
C GLN A 130 -10.93 12.58 6.60
N GLN A 131 -10.20 13.28 5.74
CA GLN A 131 -10.69 13.73 4.44
C GLN A 131 -11.05 12.53 3.54
N LEU A 132 -10.25 11.47 3.56
CA LEU A 132 -10.50 10.26 2.77
C LEU A 132 -11.80 9.56 3.15
N TRP A 133 -12.24 9.66 4.41
CA TRP A 133 -13.47 9.01 4.92
C TRP A 133 -14.70 9.93 5.04
N ARG A 134 -14.59 11.23 4.72
CA ARG A 134 -15.66 12.21 4.94
C ARG A 134 -16.89 12.07 4.02
N ASN A 135 -16.80 11.37 2.89
CA ASN A 135 -17.84 11.38 1.84
C ASN A 135 -19.05 10.44 2.06
N ARG A 136 -19.26 9.89 3.27
CA ARG A 136 -20.38 8.95 3.55
C ARG A 136 -21.63 9.57 4.20
N TYR A 137 -21.60 10.86 4.56
CA TYR A 137 -22.77 11.55 5.14
C TYR A 137 -23.55 12.44 4.15
N ALA A 138 -23.20 12.42 2.85
CA ALA A 138 -23.80 13.31 1.84
C ALA A 138 -24.70 12.59 0.82
N GLN A 139 -25.16 11.37 1.11
CA GLN A 139 -26.18 10.71 0.29
C GLN A 139 -27.42 10.49 1.17
N PRO A 140 -28.47 11.34 1.07
CA PRO A 140 -29.73 11.05 1.71
C PRO A 140 -30.31 9.77 1.12
N LYS A 141 -30.86 8.91 2.00
CA LYS A 141 -31.80 7.87 1.58
C LYS A 141 -33.08 8.50 1.06
#